data_AF-A0A947ESK4-F1
#
_entry.id   AF-A0A947ESK4-F1
#
_cell.length_a   1.000
_cell.length_b   1.000
_cell.length_c   1.000
_cell.angle_alpha   90.00
_cell.angle_beta   90.00
_cell.angle_gamma   90.00
#
_symmetry.space_group_name_H-M   'P 1'
#
loop_
_entity.id
_entity.type
_entity.pdbx_description
1 polymer ?
#
loop_
_entity_poly.entity_id
_entity_poly.type
_entity_poly.pdbx_seq_one_letter_code
_entity_poly.pdbx_strand_id
1 'polypeptide(L)'
;GGIPMPLIVEYTYSDGSSEQVTYPPEIWRKNDAEFMRVISSQAELVSITVDPRAETADIDVTNNSWPKKESPSEFNQFKEGIKGD
;
A
#
# COMPACT_ATOMS: atom_id res chain seq x y z
N GLY A 1 -0.31 17.97 -18.60
CA GLY A 1 0.55 17.76 -17.43
C GLY A 1 -0.31 17.19 -16.34
N GLY A 2 0.08 16.03 -15.79
CA GLY A 2 -0.63 15.41 -14.67
C GLY A 2 -0.50 16.28 -13.42
N ILE A 3 -1.59 16.37 -12.65
CA ILE A 3 -1.58 17.06 -11.36
C ILE A 3 -0.93 16.09 -10.36
N PRO A 4 0.21 16.44 -9.73
CA PRO A 4 0.84 15.56 -8.74
C PRO A 4 -0.08 15.38 -7.54
N MET A 5 -0.26 14.13 -7.09
CA MET A 5 -1.11 13.79 -5.97
C MET A 5 -0.30 13.52 -4.70
N PRO A 6 -0.87 13.75 -3.50
CA PRO A 6 -0.27 13.31 -2.26
C PRO A 6 -0.19 11.77 -2.20
N LEU A 7 0.78 11.25 -1.45
CA LEU A 7 0.92 9.83 -1.17
C LEU A 7 0.49 9.58 0.29
N ILE A 8 -0.58 8.82 0.48
CA ILE A 8 -1.09 8.46 1.81
C ILE A 8 -0.57 7.07 2.14
N VAL A 9 0.08 6.91 3.29
CA VAL A 9 0.69 5.65 3.73
C VAL A 9 0.32 5.37 5.18
N GLU A 10 -0.05 4.13 5.46
CA GLU A 10 -0.22 3.61 6.80
C GLU A 10 0.89 2.60 7.12
N TYR A 11 1.58 2.84 8.24
CA TYR A 11 2.59 1.98 8.82
C TYR A 11 1.98 1.20 9.98
N THR A 12 2.15 -0.11 9.99
CA THR A 12 1.75 -0.97 11.12
C THR A 12 2.99 -1.56 11.76
N TYR A 13 3.09 -1.43 13.09
CA TYR A 13 4.23 -1.89 13.87
C TYR A 13 3.93 -3.17 14.65
N SER A 14 4.99 -3.86 15.09
CA SER A 14 4.89 -5.14 15.82
C SER A 14 4.31 -5.01 17.22
N ASP A 15 4.32 -3.80 17.79
CA ASP A 15 3.68 -3.49 19.07
C ASP A 15 2.16 -3.29 18.96
N GLY A 16 1.60 -3.37 17.74
CA GLY A 16 0.19 -3.18 17.45
C GLY A 16 -0.22 -1.73 17.21
N SER A 17 0.72 -0.78 17.28
CA SER A 17 0.45 0.61 16.89
C SER A 17 0.42 0.77 15.36
N SER A 18 -0.34 1.77 14.91
CA SER A 18 -0.34 2.19 13.51
C SER A 18 -0.18 3.71 13.39
N GLU A 19 0.51 4.14 12.34
CA GLU A 19 0.74 5.54 12.03
C GLU A 19 0.32 5.81 10.58
N GLN A 20 -0.53 6.81 10.37
CA GLN A 20 -0.89 7.27 9.04
C GLN A 20 -0.15 8.57 8.71
N VAL A 21 0.57 8.57 7.60
CA VAL A 21 1.35 9.71 7.11
C VAL A 21 0.90 10.08 5.70
N THR A 22 0.58 11.35 5.51
CA THR A 22 0.30 11.91 4.19
C THR A 22 1.54 12.68 3.72
N TYR A 23 2.20 12.16 2.69
CA TYR A 23 3.27 12.87 2.02
C TYR A 23 2.68 13.82 0.98
N PRO A 24 3.07 15.11 1.00
CA PRO A 24 2.47 16.09 0.13
C PRO A 24 3.06 15.97 -1.29
N PRO A 25 2.36 16.43 -2.34
CA PRO A 25 2.72 16.20 -3.74
C PRO A 25 4.10 16.76 -4.15
N GLU A 26 4.73 17.61 -3.34
CA GLU A 26 6.07 18.14 -3.58
C GLU A 26 7.16 17.07 -3.54
N ILE A 27 6.89 15.88 -2.99
CA ILE A 27 7.83 14.75 -3.03
C ILE A 27 8.22 14.38 -4.48
N TRP A 28 7.31 14.60 -5.44
CA TRP A 28 7.51 14.31 -6.86
C TRP A 28 8.32 15.37 -7.61
N ARG A 29 8.69 16.48 -6.94
CA ARG A 29 9.33 17.63 -7.62
C ARG A 29 10.72 17.32 -8.16
N LYS A 30 11.48 16.45 -7.49
CA LYS A 30 12.85 16.09 -7.91
C LYS A 30 12.86 14.89 -8.86
N ASN A 31 11.95 13.95 -8.67
CA ASN A 31 11.78 12.75 -9.46
C ASN A 31 10.30 12.37 -9.41
N ASP A 32 9.65 12.35 -10.56
CA ASP A 32 8.23 12.03 -10.74
C ASP A 32 7.98 10.52 -10.86
N ALA A 33 9.02 9.71 -11.07
CA ALA A 33 8.93 8.26 -11.20
C ALA A 33 9.17 7.51 -9.87
N GLU A 34 10.01 8.04 -8.99
CA GLU A 34 10.40 7.35 -7.75
C GLU A 34 10.57 8.31 -6.57
N PHE A 35 10.08 7.88 -5.41
CA PHE A 35 10.29 8.54 -4.13
C PHE A 35 10.86 7.53 -3.11
N MET A 36 11.98 7.88 -2.48
CA MET A 36 12.58 7.10 -1.40
C MET A 36 12.51 7.86 -0.08
N ARG A 37 12.08 7.17 0.98
CA ARG A 37 12.05 7.69 2.35
C ARG A 37 12.65 6.68 3.32
N VAL A 38 13.49 7.18 4.22
CA VAL A 38 13.98 6.42 5.38
C VAL A 38 13.11 6.77 6.58
N ILE A 39 12.67 5.75 7.31
CA ILE A 39 11.84 5.88 8.52
C ILE A 39 12.61 5.25 9.66
N SER A 40 12.79 6.01 10.74
CA SER A 40 13.35 5.51 12.00
C SER A 40 12.18 5.22 12.95
N SER A 41 12.08 3.99 13.43
CA SER A 41 11.14 3.60 14.49
C SER A 41 11.88 2.81 15.57
N GLN A 42 11.38 2.89 16.80
CA GLN A 42 11.82 2.02 17.91
C GLN A 42 11.18 0.63 17.82
N ALA A 43 9.98 0.56 17.24
CA ALA A 43 9.25 -0.68 17.01
C ALA A 43 9.52 -1.23 15.61
N GLU A 44 9.43 -2.54 15.45
CA GLU A 44 9.63 -3.21 14.17
C GLU A 44 8.44 -2.93 13.24
N LEU A 45 8.72 -2.61 11.98
CA LEU A 45 7.70 -2.36 10.97
C LEU A 45 7.22 -3.69 10.37
N VAL A 46 5.92 -3.97 10.49
CA VAL A 46 5.32 -5.24 10.05
C VAL A 46 4.62 -5.10 8.71
N SER A 47 3.95 -3.98 8.47
CA SER A 47 3.28 -3.74 7.19
C SER A 47 3.26 -2.27 6.80
N ILE A 48 3.20 -2.06 5.49
CA ILE A 48 3.02 -0.76 4.85
C ILE A 48 1.82 -0.90 3.92
N THR A 49 0.84 0.00 4.05
CA THR A 49 -0.30 0.06 3.14
C THR A 49 -0.39 1.46 2.54
N VAL A 50 -0.38 1.53 1.21
CA VAL A 50 -0.61 2.75 0.45
C VAL A 50 -2.11 2.94 0.30
N ASP A 51 -2.56 4.17 0.54
CA ASP A 51 -3.96 4.59 0.39
C ASP A 51 -4.99 3.62 1.02
N PRO A 52 -4.92 3.38 2.34
CA PRO A 52 -5.77 2.39 3.02
C PRO A 52 -7.27 2.71 2.96
N ARG A 53 -7.63 3.96 2.62
CA ARG A 53 -9.01 4.44 2.53
C ARG A 53 -9.47 4.73 1.10
N ALA A 54 -8.67 4.39 0.09
CA ALA A 54 -8.97 4.64 -1.32
C ALA A 54 -9.34 6.11 -1.59
N GLU A 55 -8.57 7.04 -1.01
CA GLU A 55 -8.72 8.48 -1.17
C GLU A 55 -8.11 8.96 -2.51
N THR A 56 -7.25 8.15 -3.11
CA THR A 56 -6.65 8.40 -4.42
C THR A 56 -7.46 7.73 -5.53
N ALA A 57 -7.39 8.25 -6.75
CA ALA A 57 -8.08 7.71 -7.93
C ALA A 57 -7.36 6.48 -8.54
N ASP A 58 -6.66 5.69 -7.74
CA ASP A 58 -5.99 4.48 -8.18
C ASP A 58 -6.97 3.29 -8.22
N ILE A 59 -6.97 2.57 -9.35
CA ILE A 59 -7.85 1.42 -9.58
C ILE A 59 -7.18 0.08 -9.23
N ASP A 60 -5.84 0.05 -9.18
CA ASP A 60 -5.09 -1.17 -8.89
C ASP A 60 -4.57 -1.13 -7.46
N VAL A 61 -5.29 -1.79 -6.54
CA VAL A 61 -4.90 -1.90 -5.14
C VAL A 61 -3.97 -3.09 -4.85
N THR A 62 -3.64 -3.91 -5.86
CA THR A 62 -2.95 -5.20 -5.65
C THR A 62 -1.48 -5.05 -5.27
N ASN A 63 -0.90 -3.87 -5.53
CA ASN A 63 0.48 -3.51 -5.20
C ASN A 63 0.58 -2.52 -4.04
N ASN A 64 -0.53 -2.14 -3.41
CA ASN A 64 -0.58 -1.14 -2.34
C ASN A 64 -0.19 -1.69 -0.96
N SER A 65 0.29 -2.93 -0.86
CA SER A 65 0.68 -3.52 0.41
C SER A 65 2.07 -4.11 0.35
N TRP A 66 2.86 -3.82 1.38
CA TRP A 66 4.09 -4.52 1.70
C TRP A 66 4.00 -5.15 3.10
N PRO A 67 4.39 -6.42 3.28
CA PRO A 67 4.73 -7.39 2.25
C PRO A 67 3.55 -7.63 1.29
N LYS A 68 3.84 -8.02 0.04
CA LYS A 68 2.79 -8.24 -0.97
C LYS A 68 1.85 -9.32 -0.48
N LYS A 69 0.56 -9.00 -0.40
CA LYS A 69 -0.48 -9.98 -0.04
C LYS A 69 -0.73 -10.87 -1.25
N GLU A 70 -0.49 -12.17 -1.13
CA GLU A 70 -0.88 -13.12 -2.16
C GLU A 70 -2.40 -13.33 -2.08
N SER A 71 -3.16 -12.63 -2.91
CA SER A 71 -4.58 -12.89 -3.08
C SER A 71 -4.78 -14.10 -4.00
N PRO A 72 -5.52 -15.14 -3.59
CA PRO A 72 -5.84 -16.25 -4.49
C PRO A 72 -6.61 -15.73 -5.70
N SER A 73 -6.15 -16.09 -6.90
CA SER A 73 -6.82 -15.79 -8.17
C SER A 73 -8.29 -16.20 -8.13
N GLU A 74 -9.17 -15.39 -8.73
CA GLU A 74 -10.60 -15.72 -8.88
C GLU A 74 -10.81 -17.11 -9.50
N PHE A 75 -9.92 -17.53 -10.41
CA PHE A 75 -9.96 -18.85 -11.03
C PHE A 75 -9.59 -19.99 -10.06
N ASN A 76 -8.68 -19.72 -9.11
CA ASN A 76 -8.34 -20.69 -8.06
C ASN A 76 -9.50 -20.83 -7.08
N GLN A 77 -10.13 -19.72 -6.68
CA GLN A 77 -11.33 -19.73 -5.84
C GLN A 77 -12.49 -20.46 -6.54
N PHE A 78 -12.69 -20.23 -7.84
CA PHE A 78 -13.68 -20.94 -8.65
C PHE A 78 -13.43 -22.45 -8.73
N LYS A 79 -12.16 -22.88 -8.89
CA LYS A 79 -11.78 -24.30 -8.90
C LYS A 79 -11.98 -24.98 -7.55
N GLU A 80 -11.70 -24.30 -6.44
CA GLU A 80 -11.96 -24.81 -5.10
C GLU A 80 -13.45 -25.04 -4.87
N GLY A 81 -14.30 -24.13 -5.35
CA GLY A 81 -15.76 -24.30 -5.31
C GLY A 81 -16.29 -25.48 -6.12
N ILE A 82 -15.67 -25.81 -7.26
CA ILE A 82 -16.08 -26.95 -8.13
C ILE A 82 -15.54 -28.29 -7.63
N LYS A 83 -14.38 -28.31 -6.97
CA LYS A 83 -13.80 -29.54 -6.40
C LYS A 83 -14.48 -30.00 -5.11
N GLY A 84 -15.44 -29.23 -4.60
CA GLY A 84 -16.15 -29.45 -3.35
C GLY A 84 -17.52 -30.14 -3.47
N ASP A 85 -17.81 -30.81 -4.58
CA ASP A 85 -18.99 -31.69 -4.78
C ASP A 85 -18.58 -33.09 -5.26
#